data_AF-A0A925IMN3-F1
#
_entry.id   AF-A0A925IMN3-F1
#
_cell.length_a   1.000
_cell.length_b   1.000
_cell.length_c   1.000
_cell.angle_alpha   90.00
_cell.angle_beta   90.00
_cell.angle_gamma   90.00
#
_symmetry.space_group_name_H-M   'P 1'
#
loop_
_entity.id
_entity.type
_entity.pdbx_description
1 polymer ?
#
loop_
_entity_poly.entity_id
_entity_poly.type
_entity_poly.pdbx_seq_one_letter_code
_entity_poly.pdbx_strand_id
1 'polypeptide(L)' 'MKSRVQELAESINMSCDEFIGEMRKRGCSEPTALKIWRGDYETYEDFQDNDMNLSNLRKASFVLRVTTGILLPG' A
#
# COMPACT_ATOMS: atom_id res chain seq x y z
N MET A 1 -10.06 12.80 0.73
CA MET A 1 -8.79 12.81 1.47
C MET A 1 -7.87 11.85 0.75
N LYS A 2 -6.59 12.21 0.55
CA LYS A 2 -5.65 11.27 -0.07
C LYS A 2 -5.20 10.25 0.97
N SER A 3 -4.96 9.01 0.57
CA SER A 3 -4.34 8.01 1.44
C SER A 3 -2.86 8.33 1.64
N ARG A 4 -2.25 7.77 2.69
CA ARG A 4 -0.80 7.88 2.91
C ARG A 4 0.00 7.35 1.72
N VAL A 5 -0.49 6.26 1.10
CA VAL A 5 0.13 5.67 -0.09
C VAL A 5 0.12 6.65 -1.27
N GLN A 6 -0.99 7.37 -1.47
CA GLN A 6 -1.11 8.38 -2.53
C GLN A 6 -0.15 9.56 -2.30
N GLU A 7 -0.07 10.06 -1.06
CA GLU A 7 0.86 11.14 -0.70
C GLU A 7 2.33 10.76 -0.95
N LEU A 8 2.71 9.54 -0.54
CA LEU A 8 4.06 9.03 -0.74
C LEU A 8 4.36 8.77 -2.22
N ALA A 9 3.41 8.22 -2.98
CA ALA A 9 3.56 7.98 -4.41
C ALA A 9 3.76 9.29 -5.17
N GLU A 10 2.99 10.34 -4.83
CA GLU A 10 3.17 11.67 -5.42
C GLU A 10 4.56 12.25 -5.15
N SER A 11 5.11 12.04 -3.95
CA SER A 11 6.47 12.52 -3.61
C SER A 11 7.59 11.92 -4.47
N ILE A 12 7.34 10.77 -5.11
CA ILE A 12 8.27 10.08 -6.01
C ILE A 12 7.78 10.05 -7.47
N ASN A 13 6.78 10.88 -7.82
CA ASN A 13 6.14 10.94 -9.14
C ASN A 13 5.62 9.57 -9.64
N MET A 14 5.08 8.75 -8.75
CA MET A 14 4.52 7.43 -9.08
C MET A 14 3.01 7.52 -9.26
N SER A 15 2.52 7.05 -10.41
CA SER A 15 1.09 6.92 -10.70
C SER A 15 0.46 5.67 -10.03
N CYS A 16 -0.87 5.64 -9.99
CA CYS A 16 -1.63 4.48 -9.51
C CYS A 16 -1.29 3.21 -10.30
N ASP A 17 -1.23 3.29 -11.63
CA ASP A 17 -0.95 2.14 -12.50
C ASP A 17 0.46 1.61 -12.32
N GLU A 18 1.45 2.49 -12.15
CA GLU A 18 2.83 2.11 -11.84
C GLU A 18 2.93 1.44 -10.48
N PHE A 19 2.28 2.00 -9.45
CA PHE A 19 2.23 1.41 -8.12
C PHE A 19 1.63 -0.01 -8.17
N ILE A 20 0.48 -0.17 -8.82
CA ILE A 20 -0.19 -1.47 -8.99
C ILE A 20 0.72 -2.45 -9.74
N GLY A 21 1.35 -2.00 -10.82
CA GLY A 21 2.29 -2.81 -11.60
C GLY A 21 3.46 -3.32 -10.76
N GLU A 22 4.07 -2.45 -9.95
CA GLU A 22 5.17 -2.82 -9.04
C GLU A 22 4.70 -3.76 -7.92
N MET A 23 3.51 -3.55 -7.38
CA MET A 23 2.91 -4.45 -6.39
C MET A 23 2.69 -5.86 -6.96
N ARG A 24 2.20 -5.96 -8.20
CA ARG A 24 1.99 -7.25 -8.88
C ARG A 24 3.28 -8.02 -9.11
N LYS A 25 4.37 -7.34 -9.48
CA LYS A 25 5.71 -7.95 -9.60
C LYS A 25 6.20 -8.58 -8.29
N ARG A 26 5.63 -8.18 -7.15
CA ARG A 26 5.97 -8.68 -5.80
C ARG A 26 4.93 -9.67 -5.26
N GLY A 27 4.09 -10.23 -6.12
CA GLY A 27 3.08 -11.22 -5.73
C GLY A 27 1.97 -10.61 -4.88
N CYS A 28 1.59 -9.35 -5.13
CA CYS A 28 0.34 -8.78 -4.65
C CYS A 28 -0.72 -8.87 -5.75
N SER A 29 -1.95 -9.26 -5.41
CA SER A 29 -3.04 -9.21 -6.36
C SER A 29 -3.38 -7.76 -6.71
N GLU A 30 -3.92 -7.54 -7.91
CA GLU A 30 -4.39 -6.21 -8.34
C GLU A 30 -5.52 -5.66 -7.45
N PRO A 31 -6.56 -6.45 -7.07
CA PRO A 31 -7.55 -6.00 -6.10
C PRO A 31 -6.95 -5.56 -4.77
N THR A 32 -5.98 -6.30 -4.24
CA THR A 32 -5.30 -5.95 -2.98
C THR A 32 -4.46 -4.68 -3.14
N ALA A 33 -3.74 -4.51 -4.26
CA ALA A 33 -2.96 -3.31 -4.52
C ALA A 33 -3.86 -2.06 -4.62
N LEU A 34 -5.04 -2.19 -5.22
CA LEU A 34 -6.04 -1.12 -5.28
C LEU A 34 -6.59 -0.76 -3.89
N LYS A 35 -6.89 -1.74 -3.04
CA LYS A 35 -7.30 -1.50 -1.65
C LYS A 35 -6.21 -0.73 -0.88
N ILE A 36 -4.94 -1.12 -1.05
CA ILE A 36 -3.79 -0.43 -0.43
C ILE A 36 -3.67 1.00 -0.95
N TRP A 37 -3.76 1.20 -2.27
CA TRP A 37 -3.72 2.53 -2.88
C TRP A 37 -4.80 3.46 -2.32
N ARG A 38 -6.00 2.94 -2.06
CA ARG A 38 -7.12 3.69 -1.48
C ARG A 38 -6.96 3.99 0.01
N GLY A 39 -5.99 3.39 0.69
CA GLY A 39 -5.80 3.55 2.12
C GLY A 39 -6.77 2.71 2.95
N ASP A 40 -7.40 1.68 2.38
CA ASP A 40 -8.39 0.83 3.09
C ASP A 40 -7.80 0.20 4.37
N TYR A 41 -6.47 0.09 4.45
CA TYR A 41 -5.78 -0.42 5.63
C TYR A 41 -5.68 0.54 6.80
N GLU A 42 -5.86 1.84 6.56
CA GLU A 42 -5.63 2.90 7.56
C GLU A 42 -6.71 2.88 8.65
N THR A 43 -7.82 2.18 8.42
CA THR A 43 -8.92 1.99 9.36
C THR A 43 -8.99 0.59 9.96
N TYR A 44 -8.01 -0.29 9.69
CA TYR A 44 -8.00 -1.63 10.31
C TYR A 44 -7.44 -1.58 11.72
N GLU A 45 -8.21 -2.11 12.67
CA GLU A 45 -7.78 -2.35 14.04
C GLU A 45 -6.98 -3.67 14.18
N ASP A 46 -7.19 -4.63 13.27
CA ASP A 46 -6.47 -5.90 13.27
C ASP A 46 -6.14 -6.37 11.83
N PHE A 47 -4.88 -6.73 11.57
CA PHE A 47 -4.37 -7.18 10.25
C PHE A 47 -4.67 -8.66 9.97
N GLN A 48 -5.62 -9.24 10.70
CA GLN A 48 -6.04 -10.63 10.62
C GLN A 48 -7.16 -10.85 9.58
N ASP A 49 -7.84 -9.79 9.12
CA ASP A 49 -9.04 -9.91 8.27
C ASP A 49 -8.85 -9.42 6.81
N ASN A 50 -9.54 -10.10 5.88
CA ASN A 50 -9.93 -9.61 4.55
C ASN A 50 -8.82 -9.18 3.56
N ASP A 51 -7.81 -10.04 3.36
CA ASP A 51 -6.75 -9.92 2.34
C ASP A 51 -5.70 -8.81 2.58
N MET A 52 -5.84 -8.02 3.65
CA MET A 52 -4.94 -6.93 4.01
C MET A 52 -3.93 -7.34 5.08
N ASN A 53 -2.96 -8.16 4.69
CA ASN A 53 -1.91 -8.64 5.59
C ASN A 53 -0.72 -7.66 5.65
N LEU A 54 -0.02 -7.60 6.79
CA LEU A 54 1.23 -6.85 6.99
C LEU A 54 2.28 -7.11 5.89
N SER A 55 2.32 -8.33 5.34
CA SER A 55 3.18 -8.67 4.20
C SER A 55 2.89 -7.85 2.94
N ASN A 56 1.63 -7.47 2.68
CA ASN A 56 1.29 -6.60 1.56
C ASN A 56 1.67 -5.14 1.83
N LEU A 57 1.56 -4.67 3.08
CA LEU A 57 2.09 -3.36 3.47
C LEU A 57 3.62 -3.29 3.38
N ARG A 58 4.34 -4.39 3.68
CA ARG A 58 5.80 -4.47 3.45
C ARG A 58 6.17 -4.36 1.97
N LYS A 59 5.37 -4.96 1.08
CA LYS A 59 5.55 -4.80 -0.37
C LYS A 59 5.31 -3.34 -0.78
N ALA A 60 4.24 -2.72 -0.29
CA ALA A 60 3.93 -1.32 -0.58
C ALA A 60 5.02 -0.37 -0.09
N SER A 61 5.55 -0.57 1.12
CA SER A 61 6.64 0.25 1.65
C SER A 61 7.91 0.09 0.81
N PHE A 62 8.19 -1.11 0.31
CA PHE A 62 9.28 -1.33 -0.64
C PHE A 62 9.08 -0.57 -1.96
N VAL A 63 7.87 -0.63 -2.55
CA VAL A 63 7.53 0.08 -3.80
C VAL A 63 7.68 1.59 -3.62
N LEU A 64 7.23 2.13 -2.48
CA LEU A 64 7.28 3.55 -2.13
C LEU A 64 8.64 4.01 -1.59
N ARG A 65 9.61 3.11 -1.43
CA ARG A 65 10.95 3.39 -0.89
C ARG A 65 10.92 4.00 0.52
N VAL A 66 10.01 3.53 1.36
CA VAL A 66 9.85 3.93 2.77
C VAL A 66 9.93 2.72 3.70
N THR A 67 10.05 2.96 5.00
CA THR A 67 9.92 1.90 6.01
C THR A 67 8.45 1.54 6.22
N THR A 68 8.16 0.26 6.52
CA THR A 68 6.78 -0.20 6.72
C THR A 68 6.06 0.53 7.84
N GLY A 69 6.78 1.00 8.87
CA GLY A 69 6.20 1.78 9.98
C GLY A 69 5.52 3.08 9.54
N ILE A 70 5.90 3.67 8.41
CA ILE A 70 5.24 4.87 7.85
C ILE A 70 3.84 4.54 7.31
N LEU A 71 3.60 3.28 6.93
CA LEU A 71 2.30 2.78 6.44
C LEU A 71 1.48 2.10 7.53
N LEU A 72 1.96 2.03 8.78
CA LEU A 72 1.15 1.48 9.85
C LEU A 72 0.24 2.60 10.39
N PRO A 73 -1.05 2.33 10.64
CA PRO A 73 -1.89 3.26 11.39
C PRO A 73 -1.26 3.50 12.76
N GLY A 74 -1.21 4.77 13.17
CA GLY A 74 -0.64 5.23 14.44
C GLY A 74 -1.67 5.40 15.52
#